data_AF-A0A0V0J6T7-F1
#
_entry.id   AF-A0A0V0J6T7-F1
#
_cell.length_a   1.000
_cell.length_b   1.000
_cell.length_c   1.000
_cell.angle_alpha   90.00
_cell.angle_beta   90.00
_cell.angle_gamma   90.00
#
_symmetry.space_group_name_H-M   'P 1'
#
loop_
_entity.id
_entity.type
_entity.pdbx_description
1 polymer ?
#
loop_
_entity_poly.entity_id
_entity_poly.type
_entity_poly.pdbx_seq_one_letter_code
_entity_poly.pdbx_strand_id
1 'polypeptide(L)'
;MDVSQKLLQLLARVDSITSADAATSLKIDHQTVVGGINSLLQSEGLIEADPVVQTEFTLTDEGQHVLTHGSHEFVVYSSVPEDGIAMTELMKVSPYAKVGVSKALASKWIRVTKTPENTQIVTKACDSVVDEVKASLENLQSCGAKEKSELKKRKLITEKKVTIYKLKKGKLFSTSRSKEETDLTSEMILTGSWQECKFKKYNFNALGVPQPMGHLHPLLRVRAEFRRILMDMGFSEMPTNNYVESSFWNFDTLFQPQHHPARDAHDTFFLSDPATTDVKTHCPTDYLNRVKTVHETGGFGSTGYRYNWQLSEAEKKYPAHSHNGRYFAHALPSRTTETVYPSSVLQHRSGLPQ
;
A
#
# COMPACT_ATOMS: atom_id res chain seq x y z
N MET A 1 38.38 4.94 14.09
CA MET A 1 38.03 4.24 15.34
C MET A 1 36.53 4.29 15.50
N ASP A 2 35.90 3.12 15.58
CA ASP A 2 34.46 2.96 15.81
C ASP A 2 34.05 3.72 17.09
N VAL A 3 32.93 4.44 17.03
CA VAL A 3 32.36 5.20 18.16
C VAL A 3 32.12 4.26 19.34
N SER A 4 31.73 3.02 19.07
CA SER A 4 31.53 1.95 20.05
C SER A 4 32.81 1.68 20.86
N GLN A 5 33.98 1.64 20.21
CA GLN A 5 35.26 1.38 20.88
C GLN A 5 35.73 2.57 21.71
N LYS A 6 35.53 3.80 21.22
CA LYS A 6 35.83 5.03 21.99
C LYS A 6 34.95 5.12 23.24
N LEU A 7 33.67 4.73 23.14
CA LEU A 7 32.75 4.67 24.28
C LEU A 7 33.21 3.64 25.32
N LEU A 8 33.63 2.44 24.91
CA LEU A 8 34.19 1.44 25.83
C LEU A 8 35.47 1.94 26.52
N GLN A 9 36.35 2.65 25.80
CA GLN A 9 37.55 3.24 26.40
C GLN A 9 37.24 4.36 27.42
N LEU A 10 36.21 5.17 27.16
CA LEU A 10 35.75 6.18 28.13
C LEU A 10 35.10 5.52 29.35
N LEU A 11 34.25 4.52 29.15
CA LEU A 11 33.62 3.75 30.22
C LEU A 11 34.65 2.94 31.02
N ALA A 12 35.81 2.61 30.45
CA ALA A 12 36.90 1.98 31.20
C ALA A 12 37.51 2.93 32.24
N ARG A 13 37.53 4.25 31.97
CA ARG A 13 38.12 5.28 32.84
C ARG A 13 37.13 5.84 33.87
N VAL A 14 35.83 5.73 33.63
CA VAL A 14 34.77 6.34 34.45
C VAL A 14 33.70 5.30 34.74
N ASP A 15 33.22 5.21 35.99
CA ASP A 15 32.24 4.17 36.39
C ASP A 15 30.83 4.39 35.83
N SER A 16 30.43 5.64 35.59
CA SER A 16 29.20 5.98 34.89
C SER A 16 29.33 7.28 34.11
N ILE A 17 28.76 7.34 32.90
CA ILE A 17 28.76 8.54 32.05
C ILE A 17 27.40 8.68 31.38
N THR A 18 26.94 9.92 31.16
CA THR A 18 25.75 10.16 30.34
C THR A 18 26.12 10.24 28.86
N SER A 19 25.19 9.90 27.97
CA SER A 19 25.44 9.99 26.53
C SER A 19 25.70 11.44 26.06
N ALA A 20 25.17 12.43 26.77
CA ALA A 20 25.42 13.86 26.51
C ALA A 20 26.85 14.28 26.91
N ASP A 21 27.33 13.83 28.07
CA ASP A 21 28.71 14.08 28.52
C ASP A 21 29.72 13.34 27.63
N ALA A 22 29.37 12.13 27.20
CA ALA A 22 30.18 11.35 26.26
C ALA A 22 30.25 12.03 24.89
N ALA A 23 29.13 12.56 24.37
CA ALA A 23 29.08 13.33 23.13
C ALA A 23 29.98 14.57 23.20
N THR A 24 29.92 15.31 24.32
CA THR A 24 30.75 16.50 24.56
C THR A 24 32.23 16.15 24.66
N SER A 25 32.57 15.11 25.42
CA SER A 25 33.96 14.64 25.62
C SER A 25 34.60 14.12 24.32
N LEU A 26 33.82 13.44 23.49
CA LEU A 26 34.28 12.90 22.21
C LEU A 26 34.23 13.92 21.07
N LYS A 27 33.55 15.06 21.26
CA LYS A 27 33.21 16.05 20.22
C LYS A 27 32.47 15.41 19.03
N ILE A 28 31.50 14.54 19.33
CA ILE A 28 30.68 13.82 18.34
C ILE A 28 29.21 14.15 18.60
N ASP A 29 28.41 14.18 17.54
CA ASP A 29 26.96 14.36 17.66
C ASP A 29 26.30 13.29 18.55
N HIS A 30 25.32 13.71 19.36
CA HIS A 30 24.62 12.83 20.31
C HIS A 30 23.93 11.65 19.63
N GLN A 31 23.36 11.80 18.43
CA GLN A 31 22.71 10.69 17.72
C GLN A 31 23.70 9.60 17.33
N THR A 32 24.92 9.99 16.98
CA THR A 32 25.97 9.03 16.62
C THR A 32 26.43 8.24 17.86
N VAL A 33 26.50 8.90 19.02
CA VAL A 33 26.77 8.25 20.31
C VAL A 33 25.65 7.28 20.69
N VAL A 34 24.38 7.68 20.53
CA VAL A 34 23.22 6.81 20.75
C VAL A 34 23.25 5.58 19.84
N GLY A 35 23.62 5.74 18.56
CA GLY A 35 23.82 4.61 17.64
C GLY A 35 24.92 3.64 18.12
N GLY A 36 26.03 4.17 18.62
CA GLY A 36 27.10 3.37 19.24
C GLY A 36 26.64 2.62 20.49
N ILE A 37 25.86 3.27 21.36
CA ILE A 37 25.28 2.63 22.55
C ILE A 37 24.35 1.48 22.17
N ASN A 38 23.47 1.68 21.19
CA ASN A 38 22.58 0.63 20.69
C ASN A 38 23.35 -0.56 20.10
N SER A 39 24.45 -0.30 19.39
CA SER A 39 25.36 -1.35 18.89
C SER A 39 26.02 -2.13 20.02
N LEU A 40 26.43 -1.46 21.10
CA LEU A 40 27.02 -2.11 22.27
C LEU A 40 25.99 -2.92 23.08
N LEU A 41 24.74 -2.46 23.16
CA LEU A 41 23.63 -3.19 23.80
C LEU A 41 23.25 -4.48 23.06
N GLN A 42 23.59 -4.63 21.77
CA GLN A 42 23.40 -5.90 21.05
C GLN A 42 24.32 -7.01 21.58
N SER A 43 25.44 -6.65 22.20
CA SER A 43 26.35 -7.63 22.81
C SER A 43 25.88 -7.89 24.23
N GLU A 44 25.38 -9.09 24.51
CA GLU A 44 24.78 -9.44 25.81
C GLU A 44 25.74 -9.12 26.97
N GLY A 45 25.32 -8.23 27.88
CA GLY A 45 26.01 -7.97 29.15
C GLY A 45 27.25 -7.07 29.07
N LEU A 46 27.58 -6.48 27.92
CA LEU A 46 28.76 -5.63 27.76
C LEU A 46 28.61 -4.26 28.45
N ILE A 47 27.44 -3.63 28.32
CA ILE A 47 27.09 -2.36 28.96
C ILE A 47 25.65 -2.40 29.48
N GLU A 48 25.35 -1.62 30.51
CA GLU A 48 23.99 -1.34 30.96
C GLU A 48 23.67 0.12 30.63
N ALA A 49 22.52 0.37 29.98
CA ALA A 49 22.12 1.70 29.56
C ALA A 49 20.68 1.98 30.04
N ASP A 50 20.55 2.89 30.99
CA ASP A 50 19.24 3.33 31.51
C ASP A 50 18.79 4.57 30.73
N PRO A 51 17.66 4.53 29.98
CA PRO A 51 17.16 5.70 29.26
C PRO A 51 16.49 6.70 30.21
N VAL A 52 16.94 7.95 30.15
CA VAL A 52 16.33 9.10 30.84
C VAL A 52 15.82 10.06 29.78
N VAL A 53 14.50 10.23 29.72
CA VAL A 53 13.88 11.16 28.78
C VAL A 53 13.91 12.55 29.39
N GLN A 54 14.60 13.48 28.72
CA GLN A 54 14.54 14.90 29.03
C GLN A 54 13.72 15.62 27.97
N THR A 55 12.80 16.47 28.43
CA THR A 55 11.95 17.28 27.57
C THR A 55 12.60 18.66 27.43
N GLU A 56 13.13 18.94 26.24
CA GLU A 56 13.62 20.26 25.89
C GLU A 56 12.59 20.99 25.05
N PHE A 57 12.44 22.29 25.28
CA PHE A 57 11.57 23.15 24.47
C PHE A 57 12.43 23.96 23.53
N THR A 58 12.24 23.78 22.23
CA THR A 58 12.93 24.54 21.18
C THR A 58 12.00 25.58 20.58
N LEU A 59 12.54 26.75 20.28
CA LEU A 59 11.81 27.80 19.59
C LEU A 59 11.56 27.39 18.13
N THR A 60 10.39 27.73 17.61
CA THR A 60 10.09 27.64 16.18
C THR A 60 10.56 28.90 15.45
N ASP A 61 10.59 28.87 14.12
CA ASP A 61 10.90 30.05 13.30
C ASP A 61 9.96 31.24 13.62
N GLU A 62 8.67 30.95 13.87
CA GLU A 62 7.68 31.94 14.31
C GLU A 62 7.99 32.45 15.74
N GLY A 63 8.38 31.55 16.66
CA GLY A 63 8.83 31.92 18.01
C GLY A 63 10.08 32.81 18.02
N GLN A 64 11.03 32.55 17.12
CA GLN A 64 12.23 33.37 16.95
C GLN A 64 11.90 34.75 16.35
N HIS A 65 10.93 34.81 15.44
CA HIS A 65 10.39 36.07 14.92
C HIS A 65 9.71 36.89 16.03
N VAL A 66 8.97 36.25 16.93
CA VAL A 66 8.32 36.92 18.07
C VAL A 66 9.35 37.45 19.08
N LEU A 67 10.45 36.72 19.33
CA LEU A 67 11.54 37.22 20.19
C LEU A 67 12.19 38.49 19.64
N THR A 68 12.40 38.53 18.32
CA THR A 68 13.10 39.64 17.65
C THR A 68 12.20 40.87 17.46
N HIS A 69 10.94 40.68 17.05
CA HIS A 69 10.04 41.77 16.65
C HIS A 69 8.89 42.04 17.63
N GLY A 70 8.73 41.22 18.67
CA GLY A 70 7.57 41.27 19.58
C GLY A 70 6.43 40.36 19.13
N SER A 71 5.47 40.14 20.02
CA SER A 71 4.30 39.30 19.72
C SER A 71 3.44 39.91 18.63
N HIS A 72 2.80 39.06 17.82
CA HIS A 72 1.97 39.52 16.71
C HIS A 72 0.81 40.44 17.16
N GLU A 73 0.32 40.27 18.39
CA GLU A 73 -0.69 41.12 19.01
C GLU A 73 -0.12 42.51 19.33
N PHE A 74 1.09 42.56 19.89
CA PHE A 74 1.79 43.79 20.23
C PHE A 74 2.22 44.57 18.98
N VAL A 75 2.72 43.89 17.95
CA VAL A 75 3.08 44.50 16.66
C VAL A 75 1.86 45.15 16.02
N VAL A 76 0.71 44.45 15.99
CA VAL A 76 -0.54 44.99 15.47
C VAL A 76 -1.01 46.18 16.29
N TYR A 77 -1.00 46.10 17.62
CA TYR A 77 -1.36 47.23 18.50
C TYR A 77 -0.44 48.45 18.30
N SER A 78 0.87 48.25 18.20
CA SER A 78 1.85 49.33 18.01
C SER A 78 1.67 50.08 16.69
N SER A 79 1.14 49.39 15.67
CA SER A 79 0.97 49.92 14.31
C SER A 79 -0.39 50.61 14.09
N VAL A 80 -1.29 50.62 15.08
CA VAL A 80 -2.59 51.32 15.00
C VAL A 80 -2.42 52.77 15.53
N PRO A 81 -2.65 53.81 14.70
CA PRO A 81 -2.68 55.20 15.17
C PRO A 81 -3.97 55.51 15.96
N GLU A 82 -4.00 56.60 16.72
CA GLU A 82 -5.19 57.00 17.51
C GLU A 82 -6.43 57.27 16.63
N ASP A 83 -6.22 57.74 15.40
CA ASP A 83 -7.27 57.97 14.40
C ASP A 83 -7.85 56.69 13.77
N GLY A 84 -7.28 55.52 14.10
CA GLY A 84 -7.66 54.23 13.56
C GLY A 84 -7.06 53.94 12.19
N ILE A 85 -7.01 52.66 11.83
CA ILE A 85 -6.47 52.19 10.54
C ILE A 85 -7.46 51.24 9.85
N ALA A 86 -7.54 51.34 8.52
CA ALA A 86 -8.34 50.42 7.73
C ALA A 86 -7.77 48.99 7.83
N MET A 87 -8.66 48.00 7.97
CA MET A 87 -8.27 46.58 8.09
C MET A 87 -7.38 46.10 6.93
N THR A 88 -7.57 46.63 5.72
CA THR A 88 -6.77 46.27 4.53
C THR A 88 -5.32 46.74 4.62
N GLU A 89 -5.07 47.88 5.25
CA GLU A 89 -3.71 48.42 5.45
C GLU A 89 -3.02 47.73 6.63
N LEU A 90 -3.77 47.44 7.69
CA LEU A 90 -3.25 46.71 8.86
C LEU A 90 -2.79 45.28 8.50
N MET A 91 -3.45 44.64 7.54
CA MET A 91 -3.08 43.30 7.05
C MET A 91 -1.75 43.27 6.26
N LYS A 92 -1.27 44.43 5.77
CA LYS A 92 0.02 44.53 5.04
C LYS A 92 1.23 44.71 5.96
N VAL A 93 1.01 45.03 7.24
CA VAL A 93 2.07 45.37 8.21
C VAL A 93 2.97 44.18 8.54
N SER A 94 2.42 42.95 8.55
CA SER A 94 3.18 41.76 8.87
C SER A 94 2.59 40.52 8.18
N PRO A 95 3.42 39.53 7.79
CA PRO A 95 2.94 38.23 7.30
C PRO A 95 1.96 37.54 8.26
N TYR A 96 2.08 37.83 9.57
CA TYR A 96 1.26 37.25 10.64
C TYR A 96 0.16 38.21 11.15
N ALA A 97 -0.09 39.33 10.46
CA ALA A 97 -1.03 40.37 10.88
C ALA A 97 -2.45 39.83 11.13
N LYS A 98 -2.92 38.88 10.30
CA LYS A 98 -4.24 38.24 10.47
C LYS A 98 -4.38 37.54 11.84
N VAL A 99 -3.32 36.87 12.27
CA VAL A 99 -3.27 36.16 13.56
C VAL A 99 -3.19 37.17 14.70
N GLY A 100 -2.37 38.22 14.55
CA GLY A 100 -2.25 39.31 15.51
C GLY A 100 -3.58 40.04 15.77
N VAL A 101 -4.32 40.40 14.72
CA VAL A 101 -5.64 41.07 14.84
C VAL A 101 -6.65 40.20 15.59
N SER A 102 -6.72 38.90 15.26
CA SER A 102 -7.68 37.99 15.90
C SER A 102 -7.44 37.85 17.41
N LYS A 103 -6.17 37.81 17.84
CA LYS A 103 -5.80 37.65 19.24
C LYS A 103 -5.85 38.99 20.00
N ALA A 104 -5.45 40.09 19.38
CA ALA A 104 -5.61 41.43 19.95
C ALA A 104 -7.09 41.79 20.20
N LEU A 105 -8.02 41.29 19.37
CA LEU A 105 -9.47 41.38 19.63
C LEU A 105 -9.91 40.52 20.82
N ALA A 106 -9.41 39.30 20.93
CA ALA A 106 -9.72 38.40 22.05
C ALA A 106 -9.20 38.96 23.39
N SER A 107 -8.02 39.58 23.37
CA SER A 107 -7.37 40.26 24.50
C SER A 107 -7.95 41.67 24.78
N LYS A 108 -8.93 42.14 23.98
CA LYS A 108 -9.58 43.46 24.06
C LYS A 108 -8.64 44.66 23.89
N TRP A 109 -7.52 44.50 23.20
CA TRP A 109 -6.55 45.58 22.95
C TRP A 109 -6.99 46.51 21.81
N ILE A 110 -7.77 45.99 20.87
CA ILE A 110 -8.29 46.72 19.71
C ILE A 110 -9.81 46.52 19.57
N ARG A 111 -10.48 47.48 18.92
CA ARG A 111 -11.92 47.42 18.61
C ARG A 111 -12.13 47.64 17.12
N VAL A 112 -13.02 46.85 16.51
CA VAL A 112 -13.42 47.05 15.11
C VAL A 112 -14.75 47.80 15.07
N THR A 113 -14.77 48.92 14.37
CA THR A 113 -15.98 49.68 14.04
C THR A 113 -16.23 49.60 12.53
N LYS A 114 -17.51 49.51 12.14
CA LYS A 114 -17.93 49.56 10.74
C LYS A 114 -18.38 50.97 10.42
N THR A 115 -17.81 51.57 9.39
CA THR A 115 -18.27 52.84 8.84
C THR A 115 -19.51 52.64 7.96
N PRO A 116 -20.24 53.72 7.63
CA PRO A 116 -21.41 53.69 6.74
C PRO A 116 -21.11 53.13 5.34
N GLU A 117 -19.86 53.19 4.90
CA GLU A 117 -19.36 52.70 3.60
C GLU A 117 -18.92 51.23 3.63
N ASN A 118 -19.27 50.50 4.71
CA ASN A 118 -18.94 49.09 4.94
C ASN A 118 -17.44 48.79 5.06
N THR A 119 -16.61 49.80 5.35
CA THR A 119 -15.18 49.63 5.65
C THR A 119 -14.98 49.39 7.15
N GLN A 120 -14.14 48.41 7.48
CA GLN A 120 -13.81 48.06 8.87
C GLN A 120 -12.59 48.85 9.32
N ILE A 121 -12.75 49.71 10.34
CA ILE A 121 -11.68 50.48 10.96
C ILE A 121 -11.34 49.85 12.31
N VAL A 122 -10.05 49.71 12.58
CA VAL A 122 -9.51 49.18 13.84
C VAL A 122 -8.99 50.35 14.67
N THR A 123 -9.52 50.54 15.88
CA THR A 123 -9.05 51.53 16.85
C THR A 123 -8.48 50.86 18.10
N LYS A 124 -7.61 51.58 18.82
CA LYS A 124 -7.08 51.11 20.12
C LYS A 124 -8.16 51.19 21.19
N ALA A 125 -8.21 50.19 22.07
CA ALA A 125 -9.16 50.12 23.19
C ALA A 125 -8.50 50.27 24.57
N CYS A 126 -7.17 50.25 24.64
CA CYS A 126 -6.37 50.43 25.86
C CYS A 126 -5.17 51.33 25.55
N ASP A 127 -4.69 52.08 26.54
CA ASP A 127 -3.62 53.09 26.36
C ASP A 127 -2.21 52.51 26.55
N SER A 128 -2.05 51.44 27.32
CA SER A 128 -0.78 50.74 27.52
C SER A 128 -0.96 49.23 27.60
N VAL A 129 -0.07 48.49 26.94
CA VAL A 129 -0.08 47.03 26.87
C VAL A 129 1.34 46.51 27.07
N VAL A 130 1.50 45.46 27.86
CA VAL A 130 2.78 44.77 28.09
C VAL A 130 2.81 43.49 27.24
N ASP A 131 3.94 43.24 26.57
CA ASP A 131 4.13 42.03 25.76
C ASP A 131 4.49 40.82 26.65
N GLU A 132 3.49 40.26 27.33
CA GLU A 132 3.65 39.08 28.20
C GLU A 132 4.16 37.85 27.43
N VAL A 133 3.83 37.74 26.14
CA VAL A 133 4.21 36.60 25.29
C VAL A 133 5.71 36.65 24.99
N LYS A 134 6.27 37.82 24.67
CA LYS A 134 7.71 37.99 24.50
C LYS A 134 8.47 37.75 25.80
N ALA A 135 8.00 38.30 26.92
CA ALA A 135 8.61 38.09 28.23
C ALA A 135 8.62 36.59 28.65
N SER A 136 7.57 35.85 28.28
CA SER A 136 7.48 34.40 28.49
C SER A 136 8.39 33.59 27.56
N LEU A 137 8.66 34.08 26.34
CA LEU A 137 9.60 33.44 25.41
C LEU A 137 11.07 33.74 25.78
N GLU A 138 11.37 34.90 26.35
CA GLU A 138 12.71 35.23 26.87
C GLU A 138 13.04 34.37 28.12
N ASN A 139 12.04 34.05 28.94
CA ASN A 139 12.16 33.23 30.14
C ASN A 139 11.69 31.77 29.96
N LEU A 140 11.88 31.21 28.76
CA LEU A 140 11.34 29.90 28.35
C LEU A 140 11.74 28.73 29.28
N GLN A 141 12.87 28.82 29.98
CA GLN A 141 13.28 27.80 30.97
C GLN A 141 12.54 27.91 32.31
N SER A 142 12.30 29.12 32.83
CA SER A 142 11.65 29.37 34.12
C SER A 142 10.12 29.50 34.06
N CYS A 143 9.52 29.53 32.87
CA CYS A 143 8.07 29.60 32.69
C CYS A 143 7.30 28.41 33.27
N GLY A 144 6.09 28.69 33.76
CA GLY A 144 5.19 27.69 34.36
C GLY A 144 4.61 26.70 33.33
N ALA A 145 4.13 25.55 33.80
CA ALA A 145 3.58 24.50 32.93
C ALA A 145 2.36 24.97 32.10
N LYS A 146 1.57 25.91 32.63
CA LYS A 146 0.40 26.49 31.95
C LYS A 146 0.81 27.34 30.75
N GLU A 147 1.79 28.24 30.94
CA GLU A 147 2.35 29.13 29.90
C GLU A 147 2.99 28.31 28.77
N LYS A 148 3.77 27.29 29.11
CA LYS A 148 4.38 26.37 28.12
C LYS A 148 3.31 25.64 27.28
N SER A 149 2.18 25.25 27.88
CA SER A 149 1.07 24.62 27.14
C SER A 149 0.42 25.59 26.15
N GLU A 150 0.34 26.87 26.52
CA GLU A 150 -0.27 27.90 25.70
C GLU A 150 0.62 28.30 24.54
N LEU A 151 1.93 28.50 24.80
CA LEU A 151 2.93 28.75 23.76
C LEU A 151 3.01 27.59 22.75
N LYS A 152 2.81 26.35 23.21
CA LYS A 152 2.73 25.16 22.33
C LYS A 152 1.47 25.17 21.45
N LYS A 153 0.29 25.49 22.01
CA LYS A 153 -0.95 25.65 21.21
C LYS A 153 -0.82 26.77 20.17
N ARG A 154 -0.10 27.83 20.52
CA ARG A 154 0.20 28.97 19.66
C ARG A 154 1.29 28.66 18.61
N LYS A 155 1.86 27.44 18.59
CA LYS A 155 2.94 26.98 17.69
C LYS A 155 4.26 27.77 17.80
N LEU A 156 4.47 28.50 18.89
CA LEU A 156 5.69 29.30 19.10
C LEU A 156 6.86 28.45 19.60
N ILE A 157 6.56 27.37 20.33
CA ILE A 157 7.54 26.41 20.83
C ILE A 157 7.21 25.00 20.36
N THR A 158 8.25 24.20 20.17
CA THR A 158 8.16 22.76 19.88
C THR A 158 8.78 21.98 21.03
N GLU A 159 8.11 20.89 21.41
CA GLU A 159 8.60 19.99 22.45
C GLU A 159 9.48 18.92 21.78
N LYS A 160 10.78 18.95 22.07
CA LYS A 160 11.74 17.95 21.60
C LYS A 160 12.10 17.03 22.77
N LYS A 161 11.62 15.79 22.71
CA LYS A 161 11.98 14.76 23.69
C LYS A 161 13.34 14.18 23.30
N VAL A 162 14.36 14.51 24.07
CA VAL A 162 15.71 13.96 23.89
C VAL A 162 15.89 12.84 24.90
N THR A 163 16.17 11.64 24.41
CA THR A 163 16.49 10.50 25.27
C THR A 163 18.00 10.51 25.52
N ILE A 164 18.39 10.64 26.79
CA ILE A 164 19.78 10.58 27.25
C ILE A 164 19.96 9.24 27.94
N TYR A 165 21.02 8.51 27.58
CA TYR A 165 21.30 7.22 28.20
C TYR A 165 22.32 7.39 29.31
N LYS A 166 22.04 6.87 30.51
CA LYS A 166 23.02 6.73 31.58
C LYS A 166 23.70 5.38 31.43
N LEU A 167 24.98 5.41 31.08
CA LEU A 167 25.78 4.21 30.84
C LEU A 167 26.47 3.76 32.12
N LYS A 168 26.44 2.46 32.36
CA LYS A 168 27.18 1.75 33.42
C LYS A 168 27.90 0.55 32.82
N LYS A 169 28.96 0.11 33.50
CA LYS A 169 29.68 -1.13 33.16
C LYS A 169 28.73 -2.31 33.35
N GLY A 170 28.55 -3.13 32.31
CA GLY A 170 27.79 -4.37 32.39
C GLY A 170 28.59 -5.49 33.07
N LYS A 171 27.93 -6.62 33.36
CA LYS A 171 28.55 -7.78 34.03
C LYS A 171 29.71 -8.41 33.25
N LEU A 172 29.70 -8.28 31.92
CA LEU A 172 30.73 -8.80 31.00
C LEU A 172 31.50 -7.66 30.32
N PHE A 173 31.70 -6.55 31.04
CA PHE A 173 32.41 -5.40 30.47
C PHE A 173 33.82 -5.78 30.01
N SER A 174 34.09 -5.52 28.72
CA SER A 174 35.39 -5.71 28.10
C SER A 174 35.72 -4.51 27.23
N THR A 175 37.00 -4.13 27.20
CA THR A 175 37.49 -3.01 26.38
C THR A 175 37.55 -3.36 24.89
N SER A 176 37.45 -4.65 24.54
CA SER A 176 37.42 -5.16 23.17
C SER A 176 36.19 -6.03 22.93
N ARG A 177 35.46 -5.75 21.84
CA ARG A 177 34.39 -6.61 21.34
C ARG A 177 35.00 -7.90 20.81
N SER A 178 34.81 -9.03 21.50
CA SER A 178 35.07 -10.34 20.90
C SER A 178 34.07 -10.51 19.76
N LYS A 179 34.56 -10.67 18.53
CA LYS A 179 33.70 -11.06 17.41
C LYS A 179 33.30 -12.51 17.66
N GLU A 180 32.01 -12.73 17.92
CA GLU A 180 31.45 -14.07 17.89
C GLU A 180 31.34 -14.50 16.43
N GLU A 181 31.73 -15.74 16.14
CA GLU A 181 31.63 -16.29 14.80
C GLU A 181 30.16 -16.58 14.46
N THR A 182 29.74 -16.27 13.25
CA THR A 182 28.34 -16.46 12.83
C THR A 182 28.06 -17.87 12.36
N ASP A 183 28.98 -18.43 11.58
CA ASP A 183 28.83 -19.72 10.93
C ASP A 183 30.06 -20.58 11.16
N LEU A 184 29.85 -21.90 11.19
CA LEU A 184 30.92 -22.88 11.25
C LEU A 184 31.56 -23.00 9.86
N THR A 185 32.86 -22.74 9.76
CA THR A 185 33.60 -22.91 8.51
C THR A 185 34.26 -24.28 8.43
N SER A 186 34.55 -24.74 7.21
CA SER A 186 35.27 -26.01 6.97
C SER A 186 36.65 -26.02 7.63
N GLU A 187 37.37 -24.89 7.60
CA GLU A 187 38.69 -24.74 8.22
C GLU A 187 38.64 -24.86 9.74
N MET A 188 37.59 -24.33 10.38
CA MET A 188 37.40 -24.46 11.83
C MET A 188 37.24 -25.92 12.24
N ILE A 189 36.49 -26.69 11.45
CA ILE A 189 36.28 -28.14 11.66
C ILE A 189 37.61 -28.89 11.56
N LEU A 190 38.41 -28.59 10.53
CA LEU A 190 39.70 -29.25 10.28
C LEU A 190 40.75 -28.93 11.35
N THR A 191 40.75 -27.70 11.87
CA THR A 191 41.73 -27.23 12.88
C THR A 191 41.31 -27.48 14.33
N GLY A 192 40.04 -27.82 14.58
CA GLY A 192 39.48 -27.98 15.93
C GLY A 192 39.19 -26.66 16.65
N SER A 193 39.47 -25.51 16.03
CA SER A 193 39.28 -24.16 16.61
C SER A 193 37.82 -23.85 16.98
N TRP A 194 36.85 -24.53 16.37
CA TRP A 194 35.43 -24.38 16.70
C TRP A 194 35.09 -24.68 18.17
N GLN A 195 35.91 -25.48 18.88
CA GLN A 195 35.67 -25.81 20.28
C GLN A 195 35.92 -24.62 21.22
N GLU A 196 36.83 -23.72 20.85
CA GLU A 196 37.22 -22.56 21.66
C GLU A 196 36.50 -21.27 21.21
N CYS A 197 35.98 -21.25 19.98
CA CYS A 197 35.21 -20.13 19.43
C CYS A 197 33.82 -20.02 20.08
N LYS A 198 33.39 -18.79 20.37
CA LYS A 198 32.01 -18.48 20.76
C LYS A 198 31.19 -18.14 19.51
N PHE A 199 30.11 -18.87 19.30
CA PHE A 199 29.19 -18.65 18.19
C PHE A 199 28.01 -17.77 18.60
N LYS A 200 27.56 -16.94 17.67
CA LYS A 200 26.33 -16.17 17.82
C LYS A 200 25.13 -17.13 17.90
N LYS A 201 24.23 -16.92 18.85
CA LYS A 201 22.98 -17.70 18.97
C LYS A 201 22.11 -17.51 17.71
N TYR A 202 21.67 -18.60 17.12
CA TYR A 202 20.76 -18.59 15.97
C TYR A 202 19.34 -18.20 16.42
N ASN A 203 18.67 -17.33 15.66
CA ASN A 203 17.31 -16.89 15.97
C ASN A 203 16.27 -17.82 15.32
N PHE A 204 15.76 -18.80 16.07
CA PHE A 204 14.73 -19.74 15.60
C PHE A 204 13.33 -19.11 15.39
N ASN A 205 13.12 -17.85 15.81
CA ASN A 205 11.85 -17.16 15.60
C ASN A 205 11.77 -16.47 14.23
N ALA A 206 12.88 -16.40 13.49
CA ALA A 206 12.91 -15.80 12.16
C ALA A 206 12.47 -16.82 11.09
N LEU A 207 11.77 -16.33 10.06
CA LEU A 207 11.49 -17.15 8.88
C LEU A 207 12.81 -17.43 8.14
N GLY A 208 12.97 -18.69 7.73
CA GLY A 208 14.10 -19.12 6.91
C GLY A 208 14.06 -18.52 5.50
N VAL A 209 15.15 -18.68 4.77
CA VAL A 209 15.24 -18.20 3.38
C VAL A 209 14.35 -19.07 2.48
N PRO A 210 13.40 -18.48 1.74
CA PRO A 210 12.56 -19.24 0.82
C PRO A 210 13.42 -19.84 -0.29
N GLN A 211 13.24 -21.13 -0.54
CA GLN A 211 13.97 -21.83 -1.59
C GLN A 211 13.34 -21.56 -2.96
N PRO A 212 14.14 -21.35 -4.01
CA PRO A 212 13.61 -21.16 -5.36
C PRO A 212 12.95 -22.47 -5.83
N MET A 213 11.65 -22.42 -6.14
CA MET A 213 10.89 -23.56 -6.65
C MET A 213 9.98 -23.16 -7.81
N GLY A 214 9.63 -24.14 -8.65
CA GLY A 214 8.64 -23.95 -9.72
C GLY A 214 7.23 -23.80 -9.14
N HIS A 215 6.41 -22.95 -9.76
CA HIS A 215 5.03 -22.69 -9.33
C HIS A 215 4.06 -22.96 -10.47
N LEU A 216 2.94 -23.63 -10.17
CA LEU A 216 1.82 -23.78 -11.10
C LEU A 216 0.93 -22.54 -11.07
N HIS A 217 0.50 -22.08 -12.24
CA HIS A 217 -0.45 -20.97 -12.34
C HIS A 217 -1.74 -21.31 -11.56
N PRO A 218 -2.22 -20.45 -10.64
CA PRO A 218 -3.38 -20.75 -9.79
C PRO A 218 -4.63 -21.16 -10.57
N LEU A 219 -4.93 -20.48 -11.68
CA LEU A 219 -6.06 -20.84 -12.56
C LEU A 219 -5.96 -22.26 -13.11
N LEU A 220 -4.75 -22.73 -13.45
CA LEU A 220 -4.55 -24.09 -13.97
C LEU A 220 -4.71 -25.14 -12.89
N ARG A 221 -4.35 -24.82 -11.64
CA ARG A 221 -4.61 -25.69 -10.47
C ARG A 221 -6.12 -25.87 -10.28
N VAL A 222 -6.87 -24.77 -10.32
CA VAL A 222 -8.34 -24.80 -10.21
C VAL A 222 -8.96 -25.56 -11.39
N ARG A 223 -8.49 -25.32 -12.63
CA ARG A 223 -8.94 -26.07 -13.82
C ARG A 223 -8.73 -27.58 -13.65
N ALA A 224 -7.58 -27.99 -13.13
CA ALA A 224 -7.27 -29.40 -12.89
C ALA A 224 -8.20 -30.03 -11.83
N GLU A 225 -8.57 -29.27 -10.81
CA GLU A 225 -9.51 -29.69 -9.78
C GLU A 225 -10.94 -29.86 -10.34
N PHE A 226 -11.46 -28.90 -11.10
CA PHE A 226 -12.76 -29.02 -11.77
C PHE A 226 -12.81 -30.22 -12.71
N ARG A 227 -11.73 -30.43 -13.49
CA ARG A 227 -11.62 -31.58 -14.39
C ARG A 227 -11.70 -32.90 -13.63
N ARG A 228 -11.00 -33.01 -12.49
CA ARG A 228 -11.05 -34.19 -11.62
C ARG A 228 -12.47 -34.44 -11.10
N ILE A 229 -13.14 -33.42 -10.56
CA ILE A 229 -14.51 -33.55 -10.03
C ILE A 229 -15.48 -34.09 -11.09
N LEU A 230 -15.44 -33.53 -12.31
CA LEU A 230 -16.31 -33.99 -13.40
C LEU A 230 -15.99 -35.43 -13.83
N MET A 231 -14.72 -35.80 -13.90
CA MET A 231 -14.31 -37.18 -14.21
C MET A 231 -14.77 -38.16 -13.13
N ASP A 232 -14.68 -37.79 -11.85
CA ASP A 232 -15.11 -38.62 -10.72
C ASP A 232 -16.65 -38.84 -10.71
N MET A 233 -17.40 -37.87 -11.24
CA MET A 233 -18.85 -37.98 -11.46
C MET A 233 -19.22 -38.82 -12.71
N GLY A 234 -18.23 -39.30 -13.47
CA GLY A 234 -18.43 -40.10 -14.68
C GLY A 234 -18.61 -39.29 -15.97
N PHE A 235 -18.36 -37.98 -15.98
CA PHE A 235 -18.37 -37.20 -17.21
C PHE A 235 -17.10 -37.42 -18.03
N SER A 236 -17.25 -37.46 -19.36
CA SER A 236 -16.15 -37.47 -20.32
C SER A 236 -15.81 -36.05 -20.78
N GLU A 237 -14.53 -35.69 -20.82
CA GLU A 237 -14.08 -34.40 -21.37
C GLU A 237 -14.33 -34.33 -22.88
N MET A 238 -14.94 -33.23 -23.34
CA MET A 238 -15.27 -33.00 -24.75
C MET A 238 -14.15 -32.19 -25.41
N PRO A 239 -13.80 -32.47 -26.68
CA PRO A 239 -12.75 -31.71 -27.37
C PRO A 239 -13.21 -30.28 -27.65
N THR A 240 -12.44 -29.30 -27.17
CA THR A 240 -12.73 -27.86 -27.32
C THR A 240 -11.66 -27.12 -28.14
N ASN A 241 -10.99 -27.79 -29.07
CA ASN A 241 -9.81 -27.25 -29.77
C ASN A 241 -10.15 -26.26 -30.91
N ASN A 242 -11.24 -25.50 -30.78
CA ASN A 242 -11.70 -24.54 -31.78
C ASN A 242 -11.93 -23.17 -31.11
N TYR A 243 -10.95 -22.29 -31.23
CA TYR A 243 -11.08 -20.90 -30.77
C TYR A 243 -11.86 -20.01 -31.72
N VAL A 244 -12.17 -20.47 -32.93
CA VAL A 244 -12.99 -19.77 -33.91
C VAL A 244 -14.18 -20.64 -34.23
N GLU A 245 -15.37 -20.05 -34.23
CA GLU A 245 -16.64 -20.73 -34.51
C GLU A 245 -17.47 -19.95 -35.52
N SER A 246 -18.34 -20.64 -36.25
CA SER A 246 -19.36 -19.98 -37.07
C SER A 246 -20.57 -19.54 -36.23
N SER A 247 -21.24 -18.47 -36.66
CA SER A 247 -22.51 -18.00 -36.11
C SER A 247 -23.53 -19.13 -35.99
N PHE A 248 -23.54 -20.01 -37.00
CA PHE A 248 -24.41 -21.16 -37.06
C PHE A 248 -24.26 -22.06 -35.83
N TRP A 249 -23.04 -22.54 -35.55
CA TRP A 249 -22.79 -23.44 -34.42
C TRP A 249 -22.83 -22.74 -33.06
N ASN A 250 -22.50 -21.46 -33.00
CA ASN A 250 -22.52 -20.73 -31.73
C ASN A 250 -23.92 -20.30 -31.30
N PHE A 251 -24.82 -20.03 -32.25
CA PHE A 251 -26.11 -19.42 -31.96
C PHE A 251 -27.30 -20.10 -32.64
N ASP A 252 -27.28 -20.32 -33.96
CA ASP A 252 -28.46 -20.82 -34.70
C ASP A 252 -28.87 -22.24 -34.25
N THR A 253 -27.87 -23.10 -34.02
CA THR A 253 -28.07 -24.49 -33.55
C THR A 253 -28.57 -24.59 -32.11
N LEU A 254 -28.29 -23.57 -31.29
CA LEU A 254 -28.83 -23.42 -29.93
C LEU A 254 -30.22 -22.76 -29.92
N PHE A 255 -30.83 -22.61 -31.09
CA PHE A 255 -32.15 -21.99 -31.28
C PHE A 255 -32.22 -20.53 -30.80
N GLN A 256 -31.10 -19.79 -30.82
CA GLN A 256 -31.11 -18.36 -30.55
C GLN A 256 -31.43 -17.58 -31.83
N PRO A 257 -32.31 -16.57 -31.86
CA PRO A 257 -32.66 -15.86 -33.11
C PRO A 257 -31.52 -14.97 -33.62
N GLN A 258 -31.49 -14.70 -34.93
CA GLN A 258 -30.42 -13.90 -35.57
C GLN A 258 -30.43 -12.42 -35.15
N HIS A 259 -31.59 -11.86 -34.81
CA HIS A 259 -31.73 -10.47 -34.34
C HIS A 259 -31.51 -10.32 -32.82
N HIS A 260 -30.98 -11.36 -32.15
CA HIS A 260 -30.75 -11.32 -30.71
C HIS A 260 -29.63 -10.32 -30.34
N PRO A 261 -29.82 -9.45 -29.33
CA PRO A 261 -28.81 -8.44 -28.94
C PRO A 261 -27.42 -9.00 -28.70
N ALA A 262 -27.32 -10.17 -28.05
CA ALA A 262 -26.03 -10.85 -27.80
C ALA A 262 -25.22 -11.20 -29.07
N ARG A 263 -25.78 -11.07 -30.29
CA ARG A 263 -25.04 -11.24 -31.55
C ARG A 263 -24.49 -9.93 -32.11
N ASP A 264 -24.77 -8.80 -31.47
CA ASP A 264 -24.30 -7.49 -31.91
C ASP A 264 -22.77 -7.36 -31.70
N ALA A 265 -22.13 -6.49 -32.49
CA ALA A 265 -20.68 -6.26 -32.46
C ALA A 265 -20.17 -5.70 -31.14
N HIS A 266 -21.06 -5.08 -30.35
CA HIS A 266 -20.76 -4.62 -29.00
C HIS A 266 -20.62 -5.78 -27.99
N ASP A 267 -21.33 -6.90 -28.23
CA ASP A 267 -21.36 -8.04 -27.30
C ASP A 267 -20.49 -9.22 -27.78
N THR A 268 -20.32 -9.39 -29.09
CA THR A 268 -19.50 -10.45 -29.67
C THR A 268 -18.48 -9.90 -30.65
N PHE A 269 -17.22 -10.30 -30.47
CA PHE A 269 -16.16 -10.01 -31.44
C PHE A 269 -16.40 -10.71 -32.78
N PHE A 270 -16.28 -10.00 -33.89
CA PHE A 270 -16.31 -10.59 -35.22
C PHE A 270 -14.89 -10.69 -35.78
N LEU A 271 -14.61 -11.74 -36.55
CA LEU A 271 -13.34 -11.85 -37.25
C LEU A 271 -13.34 -11.03 -38.54
N SER A 272 -12.26 -10.30 -38.77
CA SER A 272 -11.98 -9.66 -40.05
C SER A 272 -11.38 -10.63 -41.05
N ASP A 273 -10.54 -11.56 -40.59
CA ASP A 273 -9.92 -12.59 -41.41
C ASP A 273 -9.70 -13.90 -40.61
N PRO A 274 -10.25 -15.04 -41.04
CA PRO A 274 -11.30 -15.18 -42.06
C PRO A 274 -12.65 -14.66 -41.53
N ALA A 275 -13.33 -13.79 -42.29
CA ALA A 275 -14.61 -13.21 -41.87
C ALA A 275 -15.80 -14.17 -41.97
N THR A 276 -15.79 -15.04 -42.98
CA THR A 276 -16.88 -16.00 -43.24
C THR A 276 -16.35 -17.42 -43.35
N THR A 277 -17.27 -18.37 -43.17
CA THR A 277 -17.03 -19.80 -43.42
C THR A 277 -18.11 -20.31 -44.34
N ASP A 278 -17.76 -21.23 -45.22
CA ASP A 278 -18.79 -22.01 -45.89
C ASP A 278 -19.33 -23.06 -44.91
N VAL A 279 -20.48 -22.77 -44.32
CA VAL A 279 -21.13 -23.66 -43.34
C VAL A 279 -21.56 -24.98 -44.01
N LYS A 280 -21.84 -24.97 -45.33
CA LYS A 280 -22.27 -26.17 -46.06
C LYS A 280 -21.16 -27.21 -46.21
N THR A 281 -19.90 -26.76 -46.22
CA THR A 281 -18.73 -27.65 -46.29
C THR A 281 -18.46 -28.34 -44.95
N HIS A 282 -18.87 -27.73 -43.83
CA HIS A 282 -18.55 -28.21 -42.48
C HIS A 282 -19.75 -28.73 -41.67
N CYS A 283 -20.97 -28.64 -42.21
CA CYS A 283 -22.20 -29.11 -41.57
C CYS A 283 -23.03 -29.91 -42.59
N PRO A 284 -23.64 -31.04 -42.18
CA PRO A 284 -24.62 -31.73 -43.01
C PRO A 284 -25.71 -30.75 -43.48
N THR A 285 -25.88 -30.63 -44.80
CA THR A 285 -26.83 -29.67 -45.41
C THR A 285 -28.26 -29.90 -44.94
N ASP A 286 -28.59 -31.14 -44.64
CA ASP A 286 -29.86 -31.58 -44.05
C ASP A 286 -30.12 -30.96 -42.66
N TYR A 287 -29.10 -30.88 -41.80
CA TYR A 287 -29.22 -30.24 -40.48
C TYR A 287 -29.39 -28.72 -40.60
N LEU A 288 -28.64 -28.08 -41.49
CA LEU A 288 -28.77 -26.65 -41.77
C LEU A 288 -30.19 -26.29 -42.22
N ASN A 289 -30.75 -27.08 -43.15
CA ASN A 289 -32.12 -26.88 -43.64
C ASN A 289 -33.16 -27.04 -42.52
N ARG A 290 -33.00 -28.05 -41.65
CA ARG A 290 -33.88 -28.22 -40.48
C ARG A 290 -33.83 -27.02 -39.54
N VAL A 291 -32.64 -26.53 -39.21
CA VAL A 291 -32.47 -25.35 -38.34
C VAL A 291 -33.19 -24.16 -38.97
N LYS A 292 -32.94 -23.90 -40.26
CA LYS A 292 -33.62 -22.83 -41.01
C LYS A 292 -35.15 -22.96 -40.92
N THR A 293 -35.71 -24.12 -41.25
CA THR A 293 -37.17 -24.33 -41.22
C THR A 293 -37.78 -24.09 -39.84
N VAL A 294 -37.15 -24.60 -38.78
CA VAL A 294 -37.67 -24.44 -37.41
C VAL A 294 -37.58 -22.98 -36.94
N HIS A 295 -36.54 -22.23 -37.35
CA HIS A 295 -36.42 -20.80 -37.05
C HIS A 295 -37.47 -19.95 -37.78
N GLU A 296 -37.72 -20.22 -39.07
CA GLU A 296 -38.63 -19.43 -39.90
C GLU A 296 -40.10 -19.78 -39.66
N THR A 297 -40.49 -21.03 -39.96
CA THR A 297 -41.88 -21.46 -39.99
C THR A 297 -42.32 -22.19 -38.72
N GLY A 298 -41.37 -22.58 -37.88
CA GLY A 298 -41.62 -23.46 -36.74
C GLY A 298 -41.63 -24.94 -37.12
N GLY A 299 -41.72 -25.79 -36.12
CA GLY A 299 -41.62 -27.24 -36.21
C GLY A 299 -41.51 -27.87 -34.81
N PHE A 300 -41.67 -29.19 -34.71
CA PHE A 300 -41.53 -29.94 -33.45
C PHE A 300 -42.41 -29.41 -32.29
N GLY A 301 -43.59 -28.88 -32.58
CA GLY A 301 -44.50 -28.29 -31.60
C GLY A 301 -44.23 -26.82 -31.26
N SER A 302 -43.19 -26.21 -31.84
CA SER A 302 -42.90 -24.78 -31.75
C SER A 302 -43.43 -24.01 -32.97
N THR A 303 -43.86 -22.77 -32.75
CA THR A 303 -44.28 -21.86 -33.82
C THR A 303 -43.12 -21.17 -34.54
N GLY A 304 -41.88 -21.45 -34.13
CA GLY A 304 -40.69 -20.76 -34.62
C GLY A 304 -40.65 -19.28 -34.23
N TYR A 305 -39.72 -18.54 -34.81
CA TYR A 305 -39.54 -17.10 -34.58
C TYR A 305 -40.20 -16.23 -35.66
N ARG A 306 -40.72 -16.83 -36.75
CA ARG A 306 -41.48 -16.12 -37.81
C ARG A 306 -40.75 -14.94 -38.43
N TYR A 307 -39.45 -15.11 -38.67
CA TYR A 307 -38.60 -14.17 -39.41
C TYR A 307 -37.95 -14.89 -40.60
N ASN A 308 -37.33 -14.11 -41.49
CA ASN A 308 -36.55 -14.65 -42.61
C ASN A 308 -35.13 -14.95 -42.13
N TRP A 309 -34.74 -16.23 -42.11
CA TRP A 309 -33.44 -16.66 -41.63
C TRP A 309 -32.39 -16.51 -42.74
N GLN A 310 -31.33 -15.75 -42.47
CA GLN A 310 -30.32 -15.41 -43.47
C GLN A 310 -29.09 -16.29 -43.34
N LEU A 311 -28.70 -16.96 -44.43
CA LEU A 311 -27.50 -17.79 -44.46
C LEU A 311 -26.22 -16.97 -44.27
N SER A 312 -26.17 -15.74 -44.80
CA SER A 312 -25.03 -14.84 -44.65
C SER A 312 -24.70 -14.51 -43.19
N GLU A 313 -25.71 -14.43 -42.33
CA GLU A 313 -25.53 -14.23 -40.88
C GLU A 313 -25.01 -15.49 -40.19
N ALA A 314 -25.37 -16.67 -40.69
CA ALA A 314 -24.93 -17.97 -40.18
C ALA A 314 -23.44 -18.24 -40.49
N GLU A 315 -22.97 -17.71 -41.61
CA GLU A 315 -21.60 -17.90 -42.14
C GLU A 315 -20.54 -17.02 -41.46
N LYS A 316 -20.94 -15.94 -40.77
CA LYS A 316 -20.00 -15.07 -40.04
C LYS A 316 -19.21 -15.84 -38.98
N LYS A 317 -17.92 -15.54 -38.85
CA LYS A 317 -17.05 -16.16 -37.84
C LYS A 317 -16.81 -15.25 -36.63
N TYR A 318 -16.65 -15.89 -35.47
CA TYR A 318 -16.41 -15.24 -34.17
C TYR A 318 -15.29 -15.95 -33.43
N PRO A 319 -14.46 -15.24 -32.64
CA PRO A 319 -13.61 -15.87 -31.66
C PRO A 319 -14.49 -16.37 -30.51
N ALA A 320 -14.21 -17.58 -30.10
CA ALA A 320 -15.22 -18.44 -29.54
C ALA A 320 -15.19 -18.44 -28.01
N HIS A 321 -15.13 -17.20 -27.48
CA HIS A 321 -15.08 -16.84 -26.07
C HIS A 321 -16.46 -16.55 -25.47
N SER A 322 -17.52 -16.45 -26.28
CA SER A 322 -18.84 -16.03 -25.80
C SER A 322 -19.51 -17.10 -24.95
N HIS A 323 -19.65 -18.36 -25.45
CA HIS A 323 -20.32 -19.42 -24.67
C HIS A 323 -19.78 -20.83 -24.99
N ASN A 324 -19.66 -21.68 -23.96
CA ASN A 324 -19.26 -23.10 -24.11
C ASN A 324 -20.42 -24.01 -24.60
N GLY A 325 -21.66 -23.49 -24.65
CA GLY A 325 -22.84 -24.22 -25.14
C GLY A 325 -22.67 -24.79 -26.55
N ARG A 326 -21.89 -24.11 -27.40
CA ARG A 326 -21.57 -24.54 -28.78
C ARG A 326 -20.91 -25.91 -28.87
N TYR A 327 -20.09 -26.31 -27.88
CA TYR A 327 -19.42 -27.60 -27.92
C TYR A 327 -20.40 -28.76 -27.72
N PHE A 328 -21.48 -28.52 -26.97
CA PHE A 328 -22.61 -29.43 -26.92
C PHE A 328 -23.34 -29.48 -28.25
N ALA A 329 -23.50 -28.34 -28.93
CA ALA A 329 -24.12 -28.29 -30.25
C ALA A 329 -23.31 -29.08 -31.32
N HIS A 330 -21.98 -29.16 -31.21
CA HIS A 330 -21.15 -30.03 -32.07
C HIS A 330 -21.26 -31.52 -31.72
N ALA A 331 -21.35 -31.85 -30.43
CA ALA A 331 -21.30 -33.24 -29.97
C ALA A 331 -22.65 -33.95 -29.98
N LEU A 332 -23.77 -33.22 -29.88
CA LEU A 332 -25.10 -33.83 -29.88
C LEU A 332 -25.49 -34.39 -31.25
N PRO A 333 -25.33 -33.67 -32.39
CA PRO A 333 -25.67 -34.19 -33.71
C PRO A 333 -24.82 -35.40 -34.10
N SER A 334 -23.53 -35.40 -33.77
CA SER A 334 -22.62 -36.53 -34.04
C SER A 334 -23.01 -37.79 -33.27
N ARG A 335 -23.58 -37.65 -32.07
CA ARG A 335 -24.15 -38.77 -31.29
C ARG A 335 -25.52 -39.23 -31.76
N THR A 336 -26.34 -38.36 -32.37
CA THR A 336 -27.67 -38.75 -32.88
C THR A 336 -27.63 -39.59 -34.15
N THR A 337 -26.55 -39.54 -34.93
CA THR A 337 -26.33 -40.40 -36.09
C THR A 337 -25.78 -41.77 -35.72
N GLU A 338 -25.19 -41.91 -34.53
CA GLU A 338 -24.87 -43.23 -33.97
C GLU A 338 -26.18 -43.85 -33.46
N THR A 339 -26.73 -44.74 -34.27
CA THR A 339 -27.75 -45.68 -33.85
C THR A 339 -27.27 -46.33 -32.56
N VAL A 340 -28.07 -46.23 -31.49
CA VAL A 340 -27.82 -46.91 -30.21
C VAL A 340 -27.77 -48.42 -30.46
N TYR A 341 -26.57 -48.93 -30.77
CA TYR A 341 -26.23 -50.32 -30.56
C TYR A 341 -25.34 -50.36 -29.32
N PRO A 342 -25.69 -51.18 -28.31
CA PRO A 342 -24.78 -51.43 -27.21
C PRO A 342 -23.65 -52.30 -27.77
N SER A 343 -22.56 -51.66 -28.20
CA SER A 343 -21.32 -52.37 -28.49
C SER A 343 -20.69 -52.77 -27.15
N SER A 344 -20.96 -54.02 -26.79
CA SER A 344 -20.16 -54.85 -25.92
C SER A 344 -18.67 -54.67 -26.23
N VAL A 345 -17.96 -53.92 -25.38
CA VAL A 345 -16.50 -53.97 -25.26
C VAL A 345 -16.16 -54.31 -23.82
N LEU A 346 -16.54 -55.52 -23.45
CA LEU A 346 -15.74 -56.36 -22.55
C LEU A 346 -14.65 -57.02 -23.40
N GLN A 347 -13.44 -57.14 -22.85
CA GLN A 347 -12.18 -57.65 -23.46
C GLN A 347 -11.41 -56.57 -24.26
N HIS A 348 -10.25 -56.06 -23.86
CA HIS A 348 -9.08 -56.70 -23.26
C HIS A 348 -8.38 -55.76 -22.25
N ARG A 349 -8.29 -56.17 -20.99
CA ARG A 349 -7.17 -55.80 -20.12
C ARG A 349 -6.10 -56.86 -20.30
N SER A 350 -5.01 -56.54 -20.99
CA SER A 350 -3.79 -57.36 -20.96
C SER A 350 -2.56 -56.49 -21.19
N GLY A 351 -1.70 -56.42 -20.17
CA GLY A 351 -0.26 -56.16 -20.34
C GLY A 351 0.26 -54.78 -19.95
N LEU A 352 0.52 -54.58 -18.66
CA LEU A 352 1.61 -53.70 -18.19
C LEU A 352 2.76 -54.62 -17.74
N PRO A 353 4.00 -54.45 -18.22
CA PRO A 353 5.17 -54.88 -17.48
C PRO A 353 5.65 -53.77 -16.54
N GLN A 354 6.28 -54.23 -15.45
CA GLN A 354 6.72 -53.52 -14.26
C GLN A 354 7.71 -52.37 -14.50
#